data_AF-A0A9N9P0W2-F1
#
_entry.id   AF-A0A9N9P0W2-F1
#
_cell.length_a   1.000
_cell.length_b   1.000
_cell.length_c   1.000
_cell.angle_alpha   90.00
_cell.angle_beta   90.00
_cell.angle_gamma   90.00
#
_symmetry.space_group_name_H-M   'P 1'
#
loop_
_entity.id
_entity.type
_entity.pdbx_description
1 polymer ?
#
loop_
_entity_poly.entity_id
_entity_poly.type
_entity_poly.pdbx_seq_one_letter_code
_entity_poly.pdbx_strand_id
1 'polypeptide(L)'
;HIDSINSKRQSTVEKKLDALIDKIKSLPDNQILKIDHLISTMIYFKGKTKGEILSPYLQNKANEFVTKSLNHQLRSFYMKLVQAEVAKKIIFLRFNLLLKDQKKLQKINFKW
;
A
#
# COMPACT_ATOMS: atom_id res chain seq x y z
N HIS A 1 -26.88 -34.38 32.20
CA HIS A 1 -27.46 -33.41 31.24
C HIS A 1 -26.41 -32.45 30.63
N ILE A 2 -25.10 -32.69 30.80
CA ILE A 2 -24.01 -31.82 30.29
C ILE A 2 -23.39 -32.39 28.99
N ASP A 3 -23.54 -33.70 28.75
CA ASP A 3 -22.91 -34.39 27.61
C ASP A 3 -23.59 -34.12 26.25
N SER A 4 -24.85 -33.69 26.26
CA SER A 4 -25.61 -33.38 25.03
C SER A 4 -25.15 -32.08 24.35
N ILE A 5 -24.60 -31.13 25.11
CA ILE A 5 -24.15 -29.83 24.58
C ILE A 5 -22.80 -29.97 23.84
N ASN A 6 -21.93 -30.88 24.31
CA ASN A 6 -20.61 -31.08 23.73
C ASN A 6 -20.67 -31.85 22.39
N SER A 7 -21.53 -32.87 22.29
CA SER A 7 -21.77 -33.61 21.03
C SER A 7 -22.31 -32.72 19.90
N LYS A 8 -23.23 -31.80 20.20
CA LYS A 8 -23.86 -30.94 19.19
C LYS A 8 -22.89 -29.86 18.66
N ARG A 9 -22.01 -29.34 19.52
CA ARG A 9 -20.97 -28.35 19.16
C ARG A 9 -19.91 -28.95 18.24
N GLN A 10 -19.47 -30.19 18.51
CA GLN A 10 -18.55 -30.93 17.65
C GLN A 10 -19.09 -31.02 16.20
N SER A 11 -20.36 -31.43 16.04
CA SER A 11 -21.00 -31.63 14.73
C SER A 11 -21.15 -30.36 13.88
N THR A 12 -21.21 -29.18 14.49
CA THR A 12 -21.43 -27.92 13.76
C THR A 12 -20.11 -27.34 13.24
N VAL A 13 -19.03 -27.49 14.02
CA VAL A 13 -17.68 -27.08 13.62
C VAL A 13 -17.17 -27.99 12.52
N GLU A 14 -17.36 -29.31 12.65
CA GLU A 14 -17.00 -30.31 11.64
C GLU A 14 -17.70 -30.03 10.30
N LYS A 15 -19.02 -29.80 10.30
CA LYS A 15 -19.75 -29.43 9.07
C LYS A 15 -19.23 -28.15 8.41
N LYS A 16 -18.83 -27.16 9.20
CA LYS A 16 -18.24 -25.92 8.68
C LYS A 16 -16.85 -26.15 8.10
N LEU A 17 -16.07 -27.03 8.73
CA LEU A 17 -14.76 -27.44 8.23
C LEU A 17 -14.89 -28.17 6.89
N ASP A 18 -15.78 -29.15 6.79
CA ASP A 18 -16.03 -29.91 5.56
C ASP A 18 -16.48 -28.98 4.42
N ALA A 19 -17.45 -28.10 4.69
CA ALA A 19 -17.90 -27.12 3.71
C ALA A 19 -16.77 -26.16 3.26
N LEU A 20 -15.86 -25.79 4.17
CA LEU A 20 -14.70 -24.97 3.83
C LEU A 20 -13.70 -25.75 2.97
N ILE A 21 -13.43 -27.01 3.31
CA ILE A 21 -12.54 -27.89 2.55
C ILE A 21 -13.09 -28.08 1.13
N ASP A 22 -14.37 -28.36 0.99
CA ASP A 22 -15.02 -28.52 -0.31
C ASP A 22 -14.95 -27.23 -1.13
N LYS A 23 -15.14 -26.08 -0.48
CA LYS A 23 -15.00 -24.78 -1.14
C LYS A 23 -13.58 -24.58 -1.64
N ILE A 24 -12.55 -24.89 -0.84
CA ILE A 24 -11.14 -24.77 -1.25
C ILE A 24 -10.82 -25.73 -2.40
N LYS A 25 -11.29 -26.98 -2.33
CA LYS A 25 -11.10 -27.99 -3.38
C LYS A 25 -11.77 -27.63 -4.71
N SER A 26 -12.87 -26.87 -4.67
CA SER A 26 -13.56 -26.41 -5.88
C SER A 26 -12.86 -25.25 -6.60
N LEU A 27 -11.82 -24.66 -6.00
CA LEU A 27 -11.09 -23.56 -6.61
C LEU A 27 -10.08 -24.07 -7.65
N PRO A 28 -9.78 -23.28 -8.68
CA PRO A 28 -8.71 -23.60 -9.62
C PRO A 28 -7.33 -23.66 -8.93
N ASP A 29 -6.43 -24.51 -9.41
CA ASP A 29 -5.10 -24.74 -8.83
C ASP A 29 -4.31 -23.44 -8.58
N ASN A 30 -4.38 -22.49 -9.52
CA ASN A 30 -3.71 -21.21 -9.40
C ASN A 30 -4.26 -20.31 -8.27
N GLN A 31 -5.49 -20.56 -7.81
CA GLN A 31 -6.09 -19.88 -6.66
C GLN A 31 -5.77 -20.62 -5.36
N ILE A 32 -5.67 -21.95 -5.39
CA ILE A 32 -5.24 -22.74 -4.23
C ILE A 32 -3.85 -22.29 -3.75
N LEU A 33 -2.89 -22.13 -4.67
CA LEU A 33 -1.55 -21.63 -4.35
C LEU A 33 -1.57 -20.22 -3.77
N LYS A 34 -2.48 -19.35 -4.24
CA LYS A 34 -2.64 -17.99 -3.69
C LYS A 34 -3.21 -18.01 -2.28
N ILE A 35 -4.11 -18.94 -2.00
CA ILE A 35 -4.70 -19.12 -0.66
C ILE A 35 -3.65 -19.64 0.32
N ASP A 36 -2.83 -20.60 -0.08
CA ASP A 36 -1.73 -21.10 0.76
C ASP A 36 -0.77 -19.97 1.15
N HIS A 37 -0.34 -19.19 0.16
CA HIS A 37 0.47 -18.00 0.40
C HIS A 37 -0.25 -17.00 1.32
N LEU A 38 -1.54 -16.71 1.10
CA LEU A 38 -2.31 -15.81 1.94
C LEU A 38 -2.35 -16.29 3.40
N ILE A 39 -2.67 -17.57 3.64
CA ILE A 39 -2.71 -18.15 4.99
C ILE A 39 -1.34 -18.03 5.66
N SER A 40 -0.26 -18.33 4.94
CA SER A 40 1.11 -18.22 5.47
C SER A 40 1.45 -16.80 5.97
N THR A 41 0.90 -15.77 5.33
CA THR A 41 1.09 -14.36 5.74
C THR A 41 0.18 -13.92 6.88
N MET A 42 -0.90 -14.66 7.13
CA MET A 42 -1.90 -14.34 8.15
C MET A 42 -1.69 -15.09 9.47
N ILE A 43 -0.60 -15.86 9.61
CA ILE A 43 -0.27 -16.59 10.85
C ILE A 43 0.98 -16.03 11.53
N TYR A 44 1.05 -16.17 12.87
CA TYR A 44 2.29 -15.86 13.57
C TYR A 44 3.39 -16.86 13.21
N PHE A 45 4.50 -16.36 12.68
CA PHE A 45 5.64 -17.18 12.28
C PHE A 45 6.51 -17.66 13.44
N LYS A 46 6.49 -16.94 14.58
CA LYS A 46 7.31 -17.24 15.77
C LYS A 46 6.60 -16.85 17.07
N GLY A 47 7.14 -17.35 18.19
CA GLY A 47 6.67 -17.01 19.53
C GLY A 47 5.60 -17.96 20.06
N LYS A 48 4.96 -17.58 21.17
CA LYS A 48 4.00 -18.42 21.90
C LYS A 48 2.73 -18.73 21.10
N THR A 49 2.32 -17.83 20.21
CA THR A 49 1.12 -17.94 19.37
C THR A 49 1.44 -18.47 17.96
N LYS A 50 2.61 -19.09 17.76
CA LYS A 50 3.05 -19.58 16.44
C LYS A 50 1.99 -20.51 15.85
N GLY A 51 1.63 -20.28 14.59
CA GLY A 51 0.61 -21.05 13.87
C GLY A 51 -0.82 -20.58 14.09
N GLU A 52 -1.06 -19.67 15.04
CA GLU A 52 -2.36 -19.01 15.18
C GLU A 52 -2.52 -17.87 14.18
N ILE A 53 -3.77 -17.57 13.81
CA ILE A 53 -4.10 -16.45 12.94
C ILE A 53 -3.80 -15.13 13.67
N LEU A 54 -3.17 -14.19 12.96
CA LEU A 54 -2.90 -12.83 13.42
C LEU A 54 -4.19 -12.16 13.88
N SER A 55 -4.15 -11.45 15.01
CA SER A 55 -5.35 -10.79 15.51
C SER A 55 -5.84 -9.71 14.51
N PRO A 56 -7.17 -9.51 14.36
CA PRO A 56 -7.71 -8.46 13.49
C PRO A 56 -7.14 -7.07 13.80
N TYR A 57 -6.86 -6.79 15.07
CA TYR A 57 -6.19 -5.55 15.49
C TYR A 57 -4.80 -5.41 14.86
N LEU A 58 -3.96 -6.45 14.89
CA LEU A 58 -2.64 -6.41 14.29
C LEU A 58 -2.68 -6.32 12.77
N GLN A 59 -3.62 -7.03 12.14
CA GLN A 59 -3.85 -6.94 10.69
C GLN A 59 -4.25 -5.51 10.30
N ASN A 60 -5.19 -4.90 11.03
CA ASN A 60 -5.63 -3.52 10.80
C ASN A 60 -4.50 -2.52 11.04
N LYS A 61 -3.74 -2.68 12.13
CA LYS A 61 -2.62 -1.80 12.45
C LYS A 61 -1.49 -1.87 11.42
N ALA A 62 -1.19 -3.07 10.92
CA ALA A 62 -0.24 -3.25 9.83
C ALA A 62 -0.75 -2.57 8.54
N ASN A 63 -2.03 -2.76 8.20
CA ASN A 63 -2.64 -2.11 7.04
C ASN A 63 -2.63 -0.57 7.15
N GLU A 64 -2.96 -0.02 8.32
CA GLU A 64 -2.87 1.42 8.59
C GLU A 64 -1.45 1.94 8.44
N PHE A 65 -0.46 1.21 8.96
CA PHE A 65 0.95 1.56 8.84
C PHE A 65 1.40 1.62 7.38
N VAL A 66 1.09 0.57 6.60
CA VAL A 66 1.41 0.50 5.16
C VAL A 66 0.72 1.61 4.40
N THR A 67 -0.57 1.86 4.68
CA THR A 67 -1.33 2.93 4.01
C THR A 67 -0.75 4.31 4.31
N LYS A 68 -0.38 4.58 5.56
CA LYS A 68 0.25 5.85 5.96
C LYS A 68 1.63 6.04 5.32
N SER A 69 2.45 4.99 5.29
CA SER A 69 3.81 5.08 4.73
C SER A 69 3.77 5.29 3.21
N LEU A 70 2.90 4.57 2.49
CA LEU A 70 2.68 4.75 1.06
C LEU A 70 2.17 6.16 0.74
N ASN A 71 1.20 6.65 1.50
CA ASN A 71 0.68 8.01 1.33
C ASN A 71 1.76 9.07 1.54
N HIS A 72 2.65 8.88 2.52
CA HIS A 72 3.77 9.79 2.75
C HIS A 72 4.78 9.77 1.59
N GLN A 73 5.12 8.59 1.08
CA GLN A 73 6.02 8.44 -0.07
C GLN A 73 5.45 9.06 -1.34
N LEU A 74 4.17 8.77 -1.64
CA LEU A 74 3.47 9.36 -2.78
C LEU A 74 3.44 10.88 -2.66
N ARG A 75 3.08 11.41 -1.50
CA ARG A 75 3.09 12.87 -1.25
C ARG A 75 4.46 13.48 -1.47
N SER A 76 5.53 12.85 -0.96
CA SER A 76 6.90 13.32 -1.17
C SER A 76 7.28 13.32 -2.65
N PHE A 77 6.91 12.28 -3.40
CA PHE A 77 7.16 12.18 -4.84
C PHE A 77 6.43 13.29 -5.61
N TYR A 78 5.13 13.49 -5.36
CA TYR A 78 4.36 14.57 -5.98
C TYR A 78 4.95 15.95 -5.67
N MET A 79 5.37 16.21 -4.42
CA MET A 79 5.98 17.49 -4.07
C MET A 79 7.29 17.74 -4.83
N LYS A 80 8.12 16.71 -5.04
CA LYS A 80 9.34 16.83 -5.86
C LYS A 80 9.04 17.16 -7.32
N LEU A 81 8.00 16.53 -7.90
CA LEU A 81 7.57 16.82 -9.26
C LEU A 81 7.09 18.27 -9.40
N VAL A 82 6.28 18.74 -8.44
CA VAL A 82 5.79 20.13 -8.42
C VAL A 82 6.96 21.11 -8.28
N GLN A 83 7.92 20.85 -7.39
CA GLN A 83 9.11 21.70 -7.25
C GLN A 83 9.94 21.76 -8.52
N ALA A 84 10.12 20.63 -9.21
CA ALA A 84 10.85 20.60 -10.47
C ALA A 84 10.14 21.43 -11.56
N GLU A 85 8.82 21.36 -11.64
CA GLU A 85 8.05 22.12 -12.63
C GLU A 85 8.05 23.63 -12.34
N VAL A 86 7.92 24.00 -11.06
CA VAL A 86 8.05 25.40 -10.62
C VAL A 86 9.45 25.93 -10.93
N ALA A 87 10.51 25.16 -10.67
CA ALA A 87 11.88 25.55 -10.94
C ALA A 87 12.12 25.83 -12.44
N LYS A 88 11.62 24.98 -13.34
CA LYS A 88 11.68 25.22 -14.80
C LYS A 88 11.04 26.55 -15.18
N LYS A 89 9.85 26.83 -14.64
CA LYS A 89 9.12 28.07 -14.93
C LYS A 89 9.88 29.31 -14.43
N ILE A 90 10.48 29.24 -13.25
CA ILE A 90 11.32 30.32 -12.70
C ILE A 90 12.55 30.55 -13.59
N ILE A 91 13.25 29.49 -13.99
CA ILE A 91 14.43 29.59 -14.87
C ILE A 91 14.06 30.26 -16.19
N PHE A 92 12.94 29.85 -16.80
CA PHE A 92 12.46 30.44 -18.04
C PHE A 92 12.17 31.94 -17.89
N LEU A 93 11.49 32.35 -16.81
CA LEU A 93 11.23 33.77 -16.54
C LEU A 93 12.53 34.57 -16.35
N ARG A 94 13.49 34.02 -15.59
CA ARG A 94 14.78 34.67 -15.34
C ARG A 94 15.60 34.84 -16.61
N PHE A 95 15.61 33.83 -17.48
CA PHE A 95 16.25 33.90 -18.79
C PHE A 95 15.65 34.99 -19.67
N ASN A 96 14.31 35.08 -19.72
CA ASN A 96 13.62 36.12 -20.49
C ASN A 96 13.92 37.54 -19.98
N LEU A 97 14.03 37.72 -18.66
CA LEU A 97 14.43 39.00 -18.07
C LEU A 97 15.86 39.38 -18.47
N LEU A 98 16.81 38.45 -18.36
CA LEU A 98 18.20 38.67 -18.78
C LEU A 98 18.31 39.07 -20.26
N LEU A 99 17.54 38.43 -21.13
CA LEU A 99 17.50 38.79 -22.55
C LEU A 99 16.93 40.19 -22.79
N LYS A 100 15.91 40.61 -22.01
CA LYS A 100 15.37 41.97 -22.09
C LYS A 100 16.40 43.00 -21.64
N ASP A 101 17.13 42.73 -20.57
CA ASP A 101 18.17 43.63 -20.05
C ASP A 101 19.33 43.78 -21.05
N GLN A 102 19.79 42.67 -21.65
CA GLN A 102 20.82 42.69 -22.70
C GLN A 102 20.38 43.53 -23.92
N LYS A 103 19.15 43.35 -24.41
CA LYS A 103 18.61 44.15 -25.52
C LYS A 103 18.49 45.63 -25.18
N LYS A 104 18.20 45.97 -23.92
CA LYS A 104 18.14 47.37 -23.46
C LYS A 104 19.52 48.01 -23.45
N LEU A 105 20.54 47.30 -22.95
CA LEU A 105 21.92 47.78 -22.92
C LEU A 105 22.49 48.00 -24.32
N GLN A 106 22.23 47.09 -25.26
CA GLN A 106 22.66 47.26 -26.66
C GLN A 106 22.02 48.49 -27.33
N LYS A 107 20.73 48.78 -27.06
CA LYS A 107 20.07 49.99 -27.59
C LYS A 107 20.63 51.30 -27.04
N ILE A 108 21.20 51.31 -25.84
CA ILE A 108 21.79 52.50 -25.22
C ILE A 108 23.17 52.80 -25.85
N ASN A 109 23.97 51.77 -26.14
CA ASN A 109 25.29 51.94 -26.76
C ASN A 109 25.26 52.43 -28.22
N PHE A 110 24.15 52.28 -28.93
CA PHE A 110 23.98 52.73 -30.33
C PHE A 110 23.36 54.14 -30.47
N LYS A 111 23.21 54.90 -29.38
CA LYS A 111 22.59 56.24 -29.35
C LYS A 111 23.57 57.41 -29.16
N TRP A 112 24.87 57.16 -29.27
CA TRP A 112 25.94 58.17 -29.31
C TRP A 112 26.50 58.26 -30.73
#